data_AF-A0A929RPQ4-F1
#
_entry.id   AF-A0A929RPQ4-F1
#
_cell.length_a   1.000
_cell.length_b   1.000
_cell.length_c   1.000
_cell.angle_alpha   90.00
_cell.angle_beta   90.00
_cell.angle_gamma   90.00
#
_symmetry.space_group_name_H-M   'P 1'
#
loop_
_entity.id
_entity.type
_entity.pdbx_description
1 polymer ?
#
loop_
_entity_poly.entity_id
_entity_poly.type
_entity_poly.pdbx_seq_one_letter_code
_entity_poly.pdbx_strand_id
1 'polypeptide(L)'
;MVEVVTGVRTSHQLRRWLLPDLYAALIEVHLTPCARGTTPIHVRVCTIDAQHTEAAVIVATATRTYALALRLEEYRGRWMTTALELA
;
A
#
# COMPACT_ATOMS: atom_id res chain seq x y z
N MET A 1 1.42 -4.38 -2.35
CA MET A 1 0.63 -3.56 -1.41
C MET A 1 -0.86 -3.64 -1.72
N VAL A 2 -1.29 -3.27 -2.93
CA VAL A 2 -2.71 -3.30 -3.35
C VAL A 2 -3.44 -4.61 -2.98
N GLU A 3 -2.92 -5.77 -3.38
CA GLU A 3 -3.56 -7.06 -3.09
C GLU A 3 -3.70 -7.38 -1.60
N VAL A 4 -2.83 -6.85 -0.73
CA VAL A 4 -2.93 -7.06 0.71
C VAL A 4 -3.99 -6.13 1.30
N VAL A 5 -3.98 -4.87 0.88
CA VAL A 5 -4.98 -3.88 1.29
C VAL A 5 -6.38 -4.33 0.84
N THR A 6 -6.53 -4.92 -0.35
CA THR A 6 -7.83 -5.43 -0.82
C THR A 6 -8.18 -6.83 -0.29
N GLY A 7 -7.33 -7.44 0.54
CA GLY A 7 -7.56 -8.77 1.12
C GLY A 7 -7.41 -9.94 0.16
N VAL A 8 -6.83 -9.74 -1.02
CA VAL A 8 -6.50 -10.80 -2.01
C VAL A 8 -5.32 -11.65 -1.53
N ARG A 9 -4.34 -11.06 -0.84
CA ARG A 9 -3.13 -11.74 -0.34
C ARG A 9 -2.87 -11.47 1.13
N THR A 10 -2.23 -12.43 1.80
CA THR A 10 -1.79 -12.30 3.20
C THR A 10 -0.70 -11.24 3.36
N SER A 11 -0.79 -10.46 4.45
CA SER A 11 0.11 -9.33 4.73
C SER A 11 1.55 -9.72 5.06
N HIS A 12 1.85 -10.99 5.38
CA HIS A 12 3.16 -11.44 5.84
C HIS A 12 4.33 -11.06 4.90
N GLN A 13 4.09 -11.02 3.59
CA GLN A 13 5.10 -10.64 2.59
C GLN A 13 5.49 -9.14 2.64
N LEU A 14 4.63 -8.28 3.20
CA LEU A 14 4.87 -6.84 3.32
C LEU A 14 5.66 -6.47 4.57
N ARG A 15 5.81 -7.37 5.55
CA ARG A 15 6.53 -7.10 6.80
C ARG A 15 7.97 -6.62 6.57
N ARG A 16 8.61 -7.04 5.47
CA ARG A 16 9.97 -6.62 5.10
C ARG A 16 10.06 -5.23 4.45
N TRP A 17 8.93 -4.65 4.06
CA TRP A 17 8.83 -3.41 3.29
C TRP A 17 8.08 -2.29 4.03
N LEU A 18 7.50 -2.58 5.20
CA LEU A 18 6.75 -1.62 6.02
C LEU A 18 7.49 -1.38 7.33
N LEU A 19 7.39 -0.17 7.87
CA LEU A 19 7.76 0.05 9.26
C LEU A 19 6.91 -0.84 10.19
N PRO A 20 7.45 -1.32 11.32
CA PRO A 20 6.73 -2.21 12.23
C PRO A 20 5.37 -1.66 12.67
N ASP A 21 5.31 -0.36 12.99
CA ASP A 21 4.09 0.30 13.45
C ASP A 21 3.03 0.38 12.35
N LEU A 22 3.44 0.66 11.11
CA LEU A 22 2.54 0.63 9.95
C LEU A 22 2.06 -0.78 9.63
N TYR A 23 2.91 -1.78 9.77
CA TYR A 23 2.51 -3.17 9.59
C TYR A 23 1.47 -3.57 10.64
N ALA A 24 1.64 -3.16 11.89
CA ALA A 24 0.67 -3.38 12.97
C ALA A 24 -0.66 -2.66 12.68
N ALA A 25 -0.64 -1.40 12.26
CA ALA A 25 -1.86 -0.70 11.87
C ALA A 25 -2.57 -1.37 10.68
N LEU A 26 -1.81 -1.84 9.68
CA LEU A 26 -2.35 -2.49 8.50
C LEU A 26 -3.06 -3.83 8.82
N ILE A 27 -2.56 -4.60 9.79
CA ILE A 27 -3.22 -5.86 10.19
C ILE A 27 -4.48 -5.61 11.02
N GLU A 28 -4.60 -4.47 11.69
CA GLU A 28 -5.81 -4.09 12.42
C GLU A 28 -6.92 -3.59 11.47
N VAL A 29 -6.54 -3.01 10.33
CA VAL A 29 -7.46 -2.58 9.28
C VAL A 29 -8.11 -3.80 8.61
N HIS A 30 -9.36 -4.09 9.01
CA HIS A 30 -10.18 -5.13 8.41
C HIS A 30 -10.97 -4.56 7.22
N LEU A 31 -10.34 -4.53 6.05
CA LEU A 31 -11.07 -4.25 4.82
C LEU A 31 -11.89 -5.48 4.45
N THR A 32 -13.17 -5.27 4.13
CA THR A 32 -14.00 -6.35 3.58
C THR A 32 -13.28 -6.91 2.36
N PRO A 33 -12.88 -8.20 2.38
CA PRO A 33 -12.06 -8.76 1.31
C PRO A 33 -12.83 -8.66 -0.02
N CYS A 34 -12.34 -7.80 -0.90
CA CYS A 34 -12.93 -7.56 -2.21
C CYS A 34 -12.03 -8.18 -3.28
N ALA A 35 -11.79 -9.48 -3.14
CA ALA A 35 -10.81 -10.18 -3.97
C ALA A 35 -11.24 -10.28 -5.45
N ARG A 36 -12.55 -10.28 -5.72
CA ARG A 36 -13.07 -10.31 -7.09
C ARG A 36 -12.92 -8.95 -7.75
N GLY A 37 -12.20 -8.91 -8.87
CA GLY A 37 -12.08 -7.73 -9.72
C GLY A 37 -11.20 -6.63 -9.14
N THR A 38 -10.28 -6.92 -8.21
CA THR A 38 -9.26 -5.95 -7.79
C THR A 38 -8.33 -5.67 -8.97
N THR A 39 -8.38 -4.47 -9.53
CA THR A 39 -7.46 -4.01 -10.57
C THR A 39 -6.92 -2.62 -10.23
N PRO A 40 -5.59 -2.42 -10.26
CA PRO A 40 -5.04 -1.07 -10.21
C PRO A 40 -5.38 -0.37 -11.53
N ILE A 41 -6.19 0.69 -11.46
CA ILE A 41 -6.62 1.45 -12.65
C ILE A 41 -5.71 2.65 -12.92
N HIS A 42 -5.06 3.17 -11.89
CA HIS A 42 -4.12 4.28 -12.02
C HIS A 42 -3.01 4.15 -10.99
N VAL A 43 -1.76 4.30 -11.43
CA VAL A 43 -0.58 4.30 -10.57
C VAL A 43 0.23 5.54 -10.93
N ARG A 44 0.42 6.43 -9.97
CA ARG A 44 1.30 7.59 -10.11
C ARG A 44 2.41 7.48 -9.08
N VAL A 45 3.64 7.58 -9.55
CA VAL A 45 4.82 7.66 -8.68
C VAL A 45 5.41 9.05 -8.83
N CYS A 46 5.75 9.67 -7.71
CA CYS A 46 6.35 11.00 -7.62
C CYS A 46 7.62 10.88 -6.76
N THR A 47 8.78 11.04 -7.37
CA THR A 47 10.04 11.14 -6.64
C THR A 47 10.17 12.56 -6.10
N ILE A 48 10.22 12.69 -4.77
CA ILE A 48 10.43 14.00 -4.12
C ILE A 48 11.92 14.33 -4.13
N ASP A 49 12.75 13.37 -3.71
CA ASP A 49 14.20 13.46 -3.75
C ASP A 49 14.84 12.06 -3.91
N ALA A 50 16.16 11.95 -3.74
CA ALA A 50 16.89 10.69 -3.89
C ALA A 50 16.49 9.62 -2.86
N GLN A 51 15.96 10.03 -1.71
CA GLN A 51 15.63 9.16 -0.57
C GLN A 51 14.13 9.05 -0.32
N HIS A 52 13.30 9.89 -0.94
CA HIS A 52 11.86 9.94 -0.73
C HIS A 52 11.10 9.79 -2.04
N THR A 53 10.22 8.78 -2.09
CA THR A 53 9.32 8.54 -3.23
C THR A 53 7.91 8.35 -2.72
N GLU A 54 6.96 9.07 -3.30
CA GLU A 54 5.55 8.90 -3.03
C GLU A 54 4.86 8.17 -4.18
N ALA A 55 3.87 7.34 -3.85
CA ALA A 55 3.06 6.63 -4.82
C ALA A 55 1.58 6.75 -4.46
N ALA A 56 0.78 7.10 -5.46
CA ALA A 56 -0.68 7.11 -5.38
C ALA A 56 -1.22 6.03 -6.32
N VAL A 57 -2.03 5.13 -5.79
CA VAL A 57 -2.64 4.02 -6.53
C VAL A 57 -4.15 4.08 -6.38
N ILE A 58 -4.86 4.17 -7.49
CA ILE A 58 -6.31 4.01 -7.53
C ILE A 58 -6.60 2.56 -7.89
N VAL A 59 -7.38 1.90 -7.03
CA VAL A 59 -7.72 0.49 -7.13
C VAL A 59 -9.22 0.38 -7.33
N ALA A 60 -9.64 -0.17 -8.46
CA ALA A 60 -11.02 -0.58 -8.64
C ALA A 60 -11.20 -1.98 -8.06
N THR A 61 -12.31 -2.21 -7.36
CA THR A 61 -12.77 -3.53 -6.97
C THR A 61 -14.20 -3.73 -7.49
N ALA A 62 -14.76 -4.94 -7.36
CA ALA A 62 -16.13 -5.20 -7.81
C ALA A 62 -17.20 -4.34 -7.09
N THR A 63 -16.91 -3.82 -5.89
CA THR A 63 -17.89 -3.11 -5.05
C THR A 63 -17.56 -1.65 -4.82
N ARG A 64 -16.28 -1.27 -4.89
CA ARG A 64 -15.82 0.08 -4.55
C ARG A 64 -14.48 0.42 -5.22
N THR A 65 -14.22 1.70 -5.42
CA THR A 65 -12.90 2.23 -5.77
C THR A 65 -12.20 2.74 -4.51
N TYR A 66 -10.93 2.38 -4.34
CA TYR A 66 -10.08 2.83 -3.24
C TYR A 66 -8.93 3.68 -3.78
N ALA A 67 -8.56 4.72 -3.04
CA ALA A 67 -7.33 5.46 -3.26
C ALA A 67 -6.32 5.10 -2.18
N LEU A 68 -5.16 4.60 -2.60
CA LEU A 68 -4.05 4.24 -1.73
C LEU A 68 -2.92 5.25 -1.94
N ALA A 69 -2.54 5.97 -0.89
CA ALA A 69 -1.36 6.82 -0.88
C ALA A 69 -0.25 6.17 -0.05
N LEU A 70 0.97 6.20 -0.57
CA LEU A 70 2.12 5.50 -0.02
C LEU A 70 3.32 6.45 -0.05
N ARG A 71 4.06 6.49 1.05
CA ARG A 71 5.37 7.15 1.11
C ARG A 71 6.43 6.08 1.33
N LEU A 72 7.42 6.06 0.46
CA LEU A 72 8.60 5.21 0.55
C LEU A 72 9.82 6.06 0.86
N GLU A 73 10.60 5.60 1.82
CA GLU A 73 11.85 6.22 2.24
C GLU A 73 13.00 5.22 2.13
N GLU A 74 14.16 5.70 1.72
CA GLU A 74 15.36 4.90 1.69
C GLU A 74 15.94 4.77 3.11
N TYR A 75 15.86 3.56 3.65
CA TYR A 75 16.45 3.20 4.93
C TYR A 75 17.59 2.22 4.72
N ARG A 76 18.84 2.70 4.86
CA ARG A 76 20.08 1.90 4.76
C ARG A 76 20.16 1.05 3.47
N GLY A 77 19.86 1.65 2.31
CA GLY A 77 19.86 0.97 1.02
C GLY A 77 18.63 0.09 0.74
N ARG A 78 17.58 0.21 1.56
CA ARG A 78 16.30 -0.48 1.36
C ARG A 78 15.16 0.53 1.35
N TRP A 79 14.28 0.45 0.36
CA TRP A 79 13.06 1.23 0.36
C TRP A 79 12.06 0.67 1.38
N MET A 80 11.63 1.50 2.30
CA MET A 80 10.66 1.17 3.33
C MET A 80 9.46 2.09 3.20
N THR A 81 8.25 1.53 3.26
CA THR A 81 7.03 2.33 3.34
C THR A 81 6.89 2.89 4.75
N THR A 82 6.90 4.23 4.84
CA THR A 82 6.87 5.01 6.09
C THR A 82 5.55 5.72 6.35
N ALA A 83 4.74 5.89 5.30
CA ALA A 83 3.33 6.28 5.43
C ALA A 83 2.46 5.47 4.47
N LEU A 84 1.27 5.10 4.93
CA LEU A 84 0.24 4.44 4.13
C LEU A 84 -1.12 5.01 4.53
N GLU A 85 -1.87 5.49 3.56
CA GLU A 85 -3.21 6.04 3.74
C GLU A 85 -4.16 5.41 2.73
N LEU A 86 -5.39 5.16 3.17
CA LEU A 86 -6.44 4.55 2.36
C LEU A 86 -7.74 5.37 2.47
N ALA A 87 -8.31 5.74 1.32
CA ALA A 87 -9.56 6.48 1.20
C ALA A 87 -10.59 5.74 0.31
#